data_AF-A0A4P6M5A1-F1
#
_entry.id   AF-A0A4P6M5A1-F1
#
_cell.length_a   1.000
_cell.length_b   1.000
_cell.length_c   1.000
_cell.angle_alpha   90.00
_cell.angle_beta   90.00
_cell.angle_gamma   90.00
#
_symmetry.space_group_name_H-M   'P 1'
#
loop_
_entity.id
_entity.type
_entity.pdbx_description
1 polymer ?
#
loop_
_entity_poly.entity_id
_entity_poly.type
_entity_poly.pdbx_seq_one_letter_code
_entity_poly.pdbx_strand_id
1 'polypeptide(L)'
;MERDLRPGDIVRNFKRETVHPDSDLYLYQILAFATHSETNEKLVIYQALYRPFGVWARPYEMFMSEVDREKYPEISQRYRFEKIEN
;
A
#
# COMPACT_ATOMS: atom_id res chain seq x y z
N MET A 1 -10.47 -2.92 -14.70
CA MET A 1 -11.05 -1.94 -13.77
C MET A 1 -9.89 -1.31 -13.02
N GLU A 2 -9.70 -0.02 -13.19
CA GLU A 2 -8.73 0.76 -12.41
C GLU A 2 -9.17 0.69 -10.93
N ARG A 3 -8.25 0.37 -10.02
CA ARG A 3 -8.61 0.20 -8.61
C ARG A 3 -8.93 1.56 -8.00
N ASP A 4 -10.13 1.72 -7.48
CA ASP A 4 -10.62 2.98 -6.88
C ASP A 4 -10.10 3.13 -5.45
N LEU A 5 -8.82 3.49 -5.31
CA LEU A 5 -8.21 3.89 -4.05
C LEU A 5 -8.24 5.42 -3.92
N ARG A 6 -8.61 5.91 -2.74
CA ARG A 6 -8.81 7.33 -2.46
C ARG A 6 -8.05 7.78 -1.20
N PRO A 7 -7.72 9.07 -1.06
CA PRO A 7 -7.32 9.62 0.22
C PRO A 7 -8.32 9.25 1.33
N GLY A 8 -7.81 8.84 2.48
CA GLY A 8 -8.58 8.33 3.61
C GLY A 8 -8.72 6.80 3.65
N ASP A 9 -8.58 6.11 2.51
CA ASP A 9 -8.68 4.65 2.47
C ASP A 9 -7.59 3.98 3.31
N ILE A 10 -8.00 2.98 4.08
CA ILE A 10 -7.09 2.09 4.78
C ILE A 10 -6.73 0.93 3.86
N VAL A 11 -5.44 0.67 3.72
CA VAL A 11 -4.90 -0.41 2.91
C VAL A 11 -3.97 -1.30 3.72
N ARG A 12 -3.95 -2.59 3.38
CA ARG A 12 -2.96 -3.57 3.87
C ARG A 12 -1.89 -3.81 2.80
N ASN A 13 -0.62 -3.81 3.21
CA ASN A 13 0.44 -4.35 2.36
C ASN A 13 0.43 -5.88 2.42
N PHE A 14 0.78 -6.54 1.32
CA PHE A 14 0.79 -8.01 1.22
C PHE A 14 1.64 -8.71 2.30
N LYS A 15 2.69 -8.05 2.81
CA LYS A 15 3.51 -8.57 3.91
C LYS A 15 2.73 -8.72 5.22
N ARG A 16 1.51 -8.19 5.31
CA ARG A 16 0.63 -8.42 6.44
C ARG A 16 0.33 -9.91 6.64
N GLU A 17 0.33 -10.72 5.58
CA GLU A 17 0.15 -12.18 5.70
C GLU A 17 1.32 -12.88 6.41
N THR A 18 2.46 -12.21 6.58
CA THR A 18 3.65 -12.78 7.26
C THR A 18 3.74 -12.39 8.73
N VAL A 19 2.72 -11.72 9.28
CA VAL A 19 2.69 -11.29 10.69
C VAL A 19 1.43 -11.80 11.38
N HIS A 20 1.42 -11.76 12.71
CA HIS A 20 0.27 -12.20 13.49
C HIS A 20 -1.00 -11.42 13.11
N PRO A 21 -2.19 -12.05 12.99
CA PRO A 21 -3.43 -11.40 12.57
C PRO A 21 -3.81 -10.17 13.40
N ASP A 22 -3.51 -10.17 14.69
CA ASP A 22 -3.82 -9.06 15.61
C ASP A 22 -2.83 -7.89 15.54
N SER A 23 -1.80 -7.98 14.70
CA SER A 23 -0.83 -6.90 14.51
C SER A 23 -1.38 -5.78 13.62
N ASP A 24 -1.02 -4.55 13.97
CA ASP A 24 -1.20 -3.34 13.16
C ASP A 24 -0.12 -3.17 12.08
N LEU A 25 0.93 -3.99 12.09
CA LEU A 25 2.01 -3.95 11.11
C LEU A 25 1.45 -4.10 9.69
N TYR A 26 2.03 -3.32 8.77
CA TYR A 26 1.66 -3.30 7.36
C TYR A 26 0.25 -2.78 7.05
N LEU A 27 -0.40 -2.12 8.01
CA LEU A 27 -1.57 -1.28 7.79
C LEU A 27 -1.17 0.16 7.51
N TYR A 28 -1.82 0.77 6.52
CA TYR A 28 -1.55 2.14 6.10
C TYR A 28 -2.82 2.89 5.76
N GLN A 29 -2.80 4.21 5.87
CA GLN A 29 -3.81 5.11 5.32
C GLN A 29 -3.23 5.90 4.15
N ILE A 30 -3.96 5.98 3.04
CA ILE A 30 -3.60 6.87 1.92
C ILE A 30 -3.91 8.30 2.33
N LEU A 31 -2.91 9.17 2.28
CA LEU A 31 -3.04 10.58 2.61
C LEU A 31 -3.35 11.44 1.37
N ALA A 32 -2.65 11.16 0.26
CA ALA A 32 -2.79 11.92 -0.98
C ALA A 32 -2.21 11.17 -2.18
N PHE A 33 -2.56 11.63 -3.38
CA PHE A 33 -1.80 11.38 -4.59
C PHE A 33 -1.03 12.66 -4.96
N ALA A 34 0.22 12.52 -5.37
CA ALA A 34 1.09 13.65 -5.68
C ALA A 34 1.76 13.46 -7.04
N THR A 35 2.25 14.56 -7.62
CA THR A 35 3.12 14.55 -8.80
C THR A 35 4.51 14.98 -8.38
N HIS A 36 5.52 14.15 -8.64
CA HIS A 36 6.91 14.48 -8.38
C HIS A 36 7.33 15.66 -9.28
N SER A 37 7.74 16.78 -8.69
CA SER A 37 7.98 18.03 -9.43
C SER A 37 9.07 17.93 -10.50
N GLU A 38 10.10 17.14 -10.27
CA GLU A 38 11.24 17.02 -11.21
C GLU A 38 11.00 16.00 -12.33
N THR A 39 10.23 14.93 -12.07
CA THR A 39 10.10 13.79 -12.99
C THR A 39 8.69 13.66 -13.57
N ASN A 40 7.72 14.40 -13.04
CA ASN A 40 6.29 14.26 -13.29
C ASN A 40 5.71 12.87 -12.96
N GLU A 41 6.44 12.05 -12.19
CA GLU A 41 5.96 10.74 -11.77
C GLU A 41 4.80 10.87 -10.77
N LYS A 42 3.75 10.07 -10.95
CA LYS A 42 2.65 9.96 -9.97
C LYS A 42 3.13 9.18 -8.74
N LEU A 43 2.83 9.72 -7.58
CA LEU A 43 3.17 9.14 -6.28
C LEU A 43 1.90 8.91 -5.45
N VAL A 44 1.94 7.88 -4.62
CA VAL A 44 1.02 7.69 -3.49
C VAL A 44 1.73 8.13 -2.23
N ILE A 45 1.12 9.05 -1.49
CA ILE A 45 1.55 9.48 -0.16
C ILE A 45 0.68 8.75 0.87
N TYR A 46 1.30 8.00 1.78
CA TYR A 46 0.59 7.13 2.72
C TYR A 46 1.31 7.06 4.06
N GLN A 47 0.56 6.83 5.12
CA GLN A 47 1.04 6.78 6.50
C GLN A 47 0.84 5.39 7.10
N ALA A 48 1.80 4.90 7.90
CA ALA A 48 1.63 3.67 8.66
C ALA A 48 0.67 3.91 9.81
N LEU A 49 -0.20 2.93 10.03
CA LEU A 49 -1.10 2.91 11.18
C LEU A 49 -0.48 2.19 12.40
N TYR A 50 0.84 2.03 12.39
CA TYR A 50 1.64 1.41 13.44
C TYR A 50 2.87 2.29 13.76
N ARG A 51 3.39 2.22 14.99
CA ARG A 51 4.52 3.05 15.43
C ARG A 51 5.77 2.81 14.54
N PRO A 52 6.51 3.86 14.16
CA PRO A 52 6.41 5.26 14.61
C PRO A 52 5.46 6.14 13.76
N PHE A 53 4.46 5.58 13.08
CA PHE A 53 3.49 6.29 12.22
C PHE A 53 4.15 7.08 11.08
N GLY A 54 5.19 6.48 10.48
CA GLY A 54 5.93 7.07 9.37
C GLY A 54 5.05 7.39 8.16
N VAL A 55 5.45 8.40 7.40
CA VAL A 55 4.82 8.81 6.14
C VAL A 55 5.79 8.52 5.00
N TRP A 56 5.30 7.92 3.92
CA TRP A 56 6.09 7.56 2.76
C TRP A 56 5.49 8.07 1.46
N ALA A 57 6.36 8.32 0.50
CA ALA A 57 6.01 8.50 -0.91
C ALA A 57 6.47 7.25 -1.68
N ARG A 58 5.62 6.76 -2.60
CA ARG A 58 5.96 5.61 -3.45
C ARG A 58 5.42 5.83 -4.87
N PRO A 59 6.16 5.43 -5.92
CA PRO A 59 5.63 5.37 -7.28
C PRO A 59 4.26 4.73 -7.36
N TYR A 60 3.33 5.39 -8.04
CA TYR A 60 1.95 4.95 -8.20
C TYR A 60 1.87 3.54 -8.80
N GLU A 61 2.59 3.30 -9.90
CA GLU A 61 2.61 2.00 -10.57
C GLU A 61 3.10 0.89 -9.62
N MET A 62 4.15 1.15 -8.84
CA MET A 62 4.65 0.18 -7.87
C MET A 62 3.69 -0.02 -6.69
N PHE A 63 2.89 0.98 -6.34
CA PHE A 63 1.88 0.86 -5.29
C PHE A 63 0.69 0.03 -5.78
N MET A 64 0.26 0.25 -7.02
CA MET A 64 -0.88 -0.44 -7.62
C MET A 64 -0.55 -1.83 -8.16
N SER A 65 0.73 -2.14 -8.38
CA SER A 65 1.18 -3.41 -8.96
C SER A 65 0.77 -4.67 -8.19
N GLU A 66 0.70 -5.78 -8.92
CA GLU A 66 0.52 -7.12 -8.36
C GLU A 66 1.72 -7.55 -7.51
N VAL A 67 1.47 -8.48 -6.59
CA VAL A 67 2.55 -9.15 -5.84
C VAL A 67 3.37 -9.97 -6.83
N ASP A 68 4.68 -9.88 -6.72
CA ASP A 68 5.60 -10.76 -7.45
C ASP A 68 5.46 -12.19 -6.91
N ARG A 69 4.79 -13.05 -7.69
CA ARG A 69 4.47 -14.43 -7.30
C ARG A 69 5.65 -15.38 -7.41
N GLU A 70 6.67 -15.06 -8.21
CA GLU A 70 7.91 -15.85 -8.24
C GLU A 70 8.68 -15.64 -6.93
N LYS A 71 8.71 -14.41 -6.43
CA LYS A 71 9.38 -14.07 -5.18
C LYS A 71 8.56 -14.41 -3.94
N TYR A 72 7.24 -14.33 -4.03
CA TYR A 72 6.32 -14.52 -2.90
C TYR A 72 5.20 -15.51 -3.28
N PRO A 73 5.54 -16.80 -3.44
CA PRO A 73 4.58 -17.81 -3.92
C PRO A 73 3.43 -18.06 -2.92
N GLU A 74 3.71 -17.97 -1.63
CA GLU A 74 2.76 -18.26 -0.54
C GLU A 74 1.78 -17.10 -0.24
N ILE A 75 2.00 -15.92 -0.82
CA ILE A 75 1.16 -14.76 -0.53
C ILE A 75 -0.15 -14.87 -1.29
N SER A 76 -1.28 -14.88 -0.58
CA SER A 76 -2.61 -14.98 -1.19
C SER A 76 -3.06 -13.65 -1.81
N GLN A 77 -2.69 -12.53 -1.20
CA GLN A 77 -3.00 -11.17 -1.64
C GLN A 77 -2.59 -10.95 -3.10
N ARG A 78 -3.48 -10.40 -3.93
CA ARG A 78 -3.21 -10.22 -5.37
C ARG A 78 -2.32 -9.01 -5.60
N TYR A 79 -2.64 -7.90 -4.97
CA TYR A 79 -1.92 -6.64 -5.16
C TYR A 79 -1.01 -6.30 -4.00
N ARG A 80 0.02 -5.49 -4.23
CA ARG A 80 0.95 -5.10 -3.16
C ARG A 80 0.26 -4.37 -2.02
N PHE A 81 -0.76 -3.57 -2.33
CA PHE A 81 -1.62 -2.91 -1.36
C PHE A 81 -3.08 -3.19 -1.71
N GLU A 82 -3.91 -3.59 -0.75
CA GLU A 82 -5.34 -3.82 -0.93
C GLU A 82 -6.14 -3.01 0.08
N LYS A 83 -7.26 -2.42 -0.35
CA LYS A 83 -8.16 -1.69 0.54
C LYS A 83 -8.78 -2.69 1.53
N ILE A 84 -8.86 -2.27 2.79
CA ILE A 84 -9.64 -2.97 3.79
C ILE A 84 -11.06 -2.42 3.68
N GLU A 85 -12.01 -3.29 3.33
CA GLU A 85 -13.43 -2.96 3.42
C GLU A 85 -13.85 -3.07 4.89
N ASN A 86 -14.58 -2.05 5.35
CA ASN A 86 -15.23 -2.06 6.66
C ASN A 86 -16.52 -2.87 6.61
#